data_AF-A0A424NSI1-F1
#
_entry.id   AF-A0A424NSI1-F1
#
_cell.length_a   1.000
_cell.length_b   1.000
_cell.length_c   1.000
_cell.angle_alpha   90.00
_cell.angle_beta   90.00
_cell.angle_gamma   90.00
#
_symmetry.space_group_name_H-M   'P 1'
#
loop_
_entity.id
_entity.type
_entity.pdbx_description
1 polymer ?
#
loop_
_entity_poly.entity_id
_entity_poly.type
_entity_poly.pdbx_seq_one_letter_code
_entity_poly.pdbx_strand_id
1 'polypeptide(L)'
;MKKYIILLLFISLYSKGQKIELIESFIGYTNKSEIISFTPNSQLIMSGDYSGNLNLWDLKKQKLIKTIQSHDNIITSISFHNKKNNFLTCSEDSTIKLWSLYSNRQLDSLKIEDIPTKALFNDKGNQYFVCTKNGQIILKHINKNNYEKIANINNHIYDAMLSSNQQNIITCDHTSIKTISIKSGEILSEIKNPYSSQFLKIDQFSGDTLISWSQNGMISYWDLKTNKVLTEIRARNAYNQLLMNDFSEIILSGYYNDRPLVINLKEIKLEKKYSENMIVVNTFMSSLDQKFLVSADINQRHRLMKLKEVKFTPLIIQERKIQDEKIIEVSSSYLMINIWDDERVDGDTLSINFNGKWILKNHLLSKDKKTLLLPLKKNQENEIIFHAVNLGEEPPNTAAVQLEYDNGIKKEFNMRSDFDSNGIIKVFHKDD
;
A
#
# COMPACT_ATOMS: atom_id res chain seq x y z
N MET A 1 -43.05 -36.33 32.18
CA MET A 1 -41.80 -35.55 32.28
C MET A 1 -40.91 -35.91 31.08
N LYS A 2 -40.93 -35.11 30.00
CA LYS A 2 -40.04 -35.30 28.85
C LYS A 2 -38.89 -34.29 28.95
N LYS A 3 -37.67 -34.79 29.13
CA LYS A 3 -36.43 -34.00 29.08
C LYS A 3 -36.17 -33.59 27.63
N TYR A 4 -36.08 -32.29 27.37
CA TYR A 4 -35.52 -31.78 26.11
C TYR A 4 -34.00 -31.67 26.30
N ILE A 5 -33.27 -32.46 25.52
CA ILE A 5 -31.82 -32.34 25.35
C ILE A 5 -31.62 -31.28 24.27
N ILE A 6 -31.10 -30.11 24.63
CA ILE A 6 -30.67 -29.09 23.68
C ILE A 6 -29.29 -29.51 23.16
N LEU A 7 -29.25 -29.95 21.90
CA LEU A 7 -28.02 -30.27 21.20
C LEU A 7 -27.39 -28.94 20.72
N LEU A 8 -26.39 -28.43 21.43
CA LEU A 8 -25.58 -27.30 21.00
C LEU A 8 -24.63 -27.79 19.89
N LEU A 9 -24.96 -27.45 18.64
CA LEU A 9 -24.08 -27.65 17.50
C LEU A 9 -22.94 -26.63 17.58
N PHE A 10 -21.74 -27.06 18.00
CA PHE A 10 -20.52 -26.27 17.81
C PHE A 10 -20.18 -26.27 16.31
N ILE A 11 -20.57 -25.20 15.61
CA ILE A 11 -20.02 -24.91 14.28
C ILE A 11 -18.63 -24.33 14.53
N SER A 12 -17.61 -25.18 14.45
CA SER A 12 -16.23 -24.68 14.32
C SER A 12 -16.15 -23.90 13.00
N LEU A 13 -16.03 -22.58 13.07
CA LEU A 13 -15.61 -21.76 11.94
C LEU A 13 -14.19 -22.18 11.55
N TYR A 14 -14.07 -23.15 10.64
CA TYR A 14 -12.83 -23.36 9.92
C TYR A 14 -12.57 -22.10 9.09
N SER A 15 -11.65 -21.25 9.53
CA SER A 15 -11.06 -20.29 8.62
C SER A 15 -10.33 -21.09 7.54
N LYS A 16 -10.89 -21.13 6.33
CA LYS A 16 -10.16 -21.64 5.17
C LYS A 16 -9.03 -20.65 4.90
N GLY A 17 -7.85 -20.92 5.43
CA GLY A 17 -6.66 -20.15 5.11
C GLY A 17 -6.40 -20.18 3.60
N GLN A 18 -5.92 -19.06 3.05
CA GLN A 18 -5.52 -18.95 1.64
C GLN A 18 -4.52 -20.08 1.32
N LYS A 19 -4.89 -20.98 0.40
CA LYS A 19 -4.01 -22.07 -0.02
C LYS A 19 -2.97 -21.55 -1.00
N ILE A 20 -1.78 -21.22 -0.47
CA ILE A 20 -0.61 -20.79 -1.24
C ILE A 20 0.38 -21.95 -1.30
N GLU A 21 0.87 -22.27 -2.50
CA GLU A 21 1.90 -23.27 -2.73
C GLU A 21 3.16 -22.58 -3.26
N LEU A 22 4.30 -22.77 -2.60
CA LEU A 22 5.59 -22.34 -3.12
C LEU A 22 5.91 -23.18 -4.37
N ILE A 23 6.10 -22.50 -5.49
CA ILE A 23 6.55 -23.12 -6.74
C ILE A 23 8.07 -23.21 -6.74
N GLU A 24 8.71 -22.05 -6.56
CA GLU A 24 10.16 -21.92 -6.71
C GLU A 24 10.65 -20.74 -5.85
N SER A 25 11.87 -20.84 -5.37
CA SER A 25 12.56 -19.75 -4.70
C SER A 25 13.87 -19.48 -5.41
N PHE A 26 14.09 -18.23 -5.79
CA PHE A 26 15.32 -17.78 -6.41
C PHE A 26 15.92 -16.66 -5.55
N ILE A 27 17.23 -16.69 -5.39
CA ILE A 27 17.97 -15.71 -4.59
C ILE A 27 18.27 -14.53 -5.51
N GLY A 28 17.60 -13.40 -5.31
CA GLY A 28 18.09 -12.12 -5.80
C GLY A 28 19.36 -11.77 -5.04
N TYR A 29 20.45 -11.49 -5.75
CA TYR A 29 21.76 -11.24 -5.15
C TYR A 29 21.78 -9.96 -4.28
N THR A 30 22.76 -9.95 -3.37
CA THR A 30 22.78 -9.25 -2.08
C THR A 30 22.84 -7.72 -2.08
N ASN A 31 22.95 -7.03 -3.21
CA ASN A 31 23.28 -5.58 -3.21
C ASN A 31 22.36 -4.66 -4.05
N LYS A 32 21.47 -5.17 -4.91
CA LYS A 32 20.54 -4.47 -5.85
C LYS A 32 19.58 -5.48 -6.54
N SER A 33 18.40 -5.79 -5.97
CA SER A 33 17.58 -6.95 -6.41
C SER A 33 17.43 -7.17 -7.93
N GLU A 34 17.34 -8.44 -8.34
CA GLU A 34 16.87 -8.81 -9.67
C GLU A 34 15.53 -8.12 -9.99
N ILE A 35 15.41 -7.64 -11.22
CA ILE A 35 14.15 -7.08 -11.70
C ILE A 35 13.23 -8.24 -12.08
N ILE A 36 11.97 -8.22 -11.63
CA ILE A 36 10.95 -9.20 -12.04
C ILE A 36 9.72 -8.45 -12.53
N SER A 37 9.15 -8.93 -13.62
CA SER A 37 7.97 -8.33 -14.23
C SER A 37 7.07 -9.41 -14.84
N PHE A 38 5.76 -9.32 -14.61
CA PHE A 38 4.78 -10.16 -15.30
C PHE A 38 4.69 -9.76 -16.77
N THR A 39 4.57 -10.74 -17.66
CA THR A 39 4.32 -10.46 -19.08
C THR A 39 2.82 -10.27 -19.34
N PRO A 40 2.40 -9.80 -20.55
CA PRO A 40 0.99 -9.79 -20.95
C PRO A 40 0.33 -11.18 -20.90
N ASN A 41 1.12 -12.26 -20.94
CA ASN A 41 0.68 -13.60 -20.63
C ASN A 41 0.86 -13.86 -19.13
N SER A 42 -0.24 -13.96 -18.39
CA SER A 42 -0.26 -14.19 -16.92
C SER A 42 0.40 -15.50 -16.47
N GLN A 43 0.80 -16.37 -17.40
CA GLN A 43 1.53 -17.62 -17.12
C GLN A 43 3.04 -17.49 -17.33
N LEU A 44 3.54 -16.30 -17.68
CA LEU A 44 4.96 -16.04 -17.90
C LEU A 44 5.42 -14.87 -17.04
N ILE A 45 6.63 -14.97 -16.49
CA ILE A 45 7.38 -13.85 -15.91
C ILE A 45 8.71 -13.70 -16.62
N MET A 46 9.19 -12.46 -16.66
CA MET A 46 10.53 -12.13 -17.11
C MET A 46 11.31 -11.56 -15.92
N SER A 47 12.54 -12.04 -15.72
CA SER A 47 13.48 -11.42 -14.79
C SER A 47 14.73 -10.91 -15.51
N GLY A 48 15.35 -9.89 -14.94
CA GLY A 48 16.62 -9.32 -15.38
C GLY A 48 17.66 -9.47 -14.29
N ASP A 49 18.82 -10.05 -14.63
CA ASP A 49 19.94 -10.21 -13.69
C ASP A 49 20.97 -9.08 -13.83
N TYR A 50 21.96 -9.11 -12.94
CA TYR A 50 23.05 -8.13 -12.89
C TYR A 50 24.04 -8.24 -14.04
N SER A 51 24.16 -9.43 -14.61
CA SER A 51 25.05 -9.69 -15.74
C SER A 51 24.41 -9.29 -17.07
N GLY A 52 23.23 -8.65 -17.03
CA GLY A 52 22.52 -8.19 -18.21
C GLY A 52 21.72 -9.29 -18.91
N ASN A 53 21.47 -10.43 -18.27
CA ASN A 53 20.62 -11.47 -18.84
C ASN A 53 19.15 -11.23 -18.54
N LEU A 54 18.31 -11.59 -19.52
CA LEU A 54 16.88 -11.78 -19.34
C LEU A 54 16.59 -13.28 -19.18
N ASN A 55 15.81 -13.62 -18.17
CA ASN A 55 15.34 -14.97 -17.91
C ASN A 55 13.81 -15.01 -18.07
N LEU A 56 13.33 -15.87 -18.97
CA LEU A 56 11.90 -16.08 -19.22
C LEU A 56 11.44 -17.37 -18.56
N TRP A 57 10.40 -17.31 -17.73
CA TRP A 57 9.93 -18.43 -16.91
C TRP A 57 8.50 -18.83 -17.27
N ASP A 58 8.24 -20.14 -17.32
CA ASP A 58 6.90 -20.72 -17.46
C ASP A 58 6.35 -21.04 -16.06
N LEU A 59 5.37 -20.25 -15.60
CA LEU A 59 4.78 -20.41 -14.27
C LEU A 59 3.95 -21.70 -14.15
N LYS A 60 3.37 -22.17 -15.26
CA LYS A 60 2.57 -23.39 -15.27
C LYS A 60 3.45 -24.63 -15.18
N LYS A 61 4.58 -24.62 -15.90
CA LYS A 61 5.56 -25.72 -15.91
C LYS A 61 6.63 -25.58 -14.83
N GLN A 62 6.65 -24.46 -14.10
CA GLN A 62 7.57 -24.19 -13.00
C GLN A 62 9.03 -24.33 -13.45
N LYS A 63 9.38 -23.68 -14.57
CA LYS A 63 10.72 -23.80 -15.13
C LYS A 63 11.17 -22.57 -15.88
N LEU A 64 12.49 -22.35 -15.87
CA LEU A 64 13.17 -21.46 -16.80
C LEU A 64 12.97 -22.00 -18.23
N ILE A 65 12.39 -21.17 -19.11
CA ILE A 65 12.26 -21.47 -20.53
C ILE A 65 13.56 -21.13 -21.25
N LYS A 66 14.12 -19.94 -20.95
CA LYS A 66 15.24 -19.38 -21.69
C LYS A 66 15.96 -18.28 -20.92
N THR A 67 17.28 -18.23 -21.11
CA THR A 67 18.14 -17.10 -20.75
C THR A 67 18.63 -16.42 -22.02
N ILE A 68 18.62 -15.09 -22.05
CA ILE A 68 19.04 -14.25 -23.17
C ILE A 68 20.07 -13.25 -22.65
N GLN A 69 21.32 -13.32 -23.12
CA GLN A 69 22.29 -12.25 -22.90
C GLN A 69 21.80 -11.00 -23.62
N SER A 70 21.23 -10.07 -22.86
CA SER A 70 20.49 -8.94 -23.41
C SER A 70 21.31 -7.66 -23.37
N HIS A 71 22.11 -7.48 -22.32
CA HIS A 71 22.89 -6.28 -22.03
C HIS A 71 24.26 -6.66 -21.49
N ASP A 72 25.20 -5.72 -21.48
CA ASP A 72 26.56 -5.94 -20.94
C ASP A 72 26.67 -5.49 -19.48
N ASN A 73 25.59 -4.97 -18.91
CA ASN A 73 25.50 -4.49 -17.53
C ASN A 73 24.07 -4.63 -16.99
N ILE A 74 23.89 -4.32 -15.70
CA ILE A 74 22.65 -4.45 -14.93
C ILE A 74 21.44 -3.90 -15.69
N ILE A 75 20.39 -4.71 -15.81
CA ILE A 75 19.11 -4.27 -16.36
C ILE A 75 18.42 -3.38 -15.32
N THR A 76 18.03 -2.17 -15.72
CA THR A 76 17.38 -1.16 -14.85
C THR A 76 15.86 -1.12 -15.02
N SER A 77 15.34 -1.62 -16.14
CA SER A 77 13.90 -1.63 -16.41
C SER A 77 13.51 -2.69 -17.44
N ILE A 78 12.33 -3.29 -17.25
CA ILE A 78 11.63 -4.11 -18.25
C ILE A 78 10.21 -3.55 -18.38
N SER A 79 9.83 -3.15 -19.59
CA SER A 79 8.52 -2.56 -19.87
C SER A 79 7.85 -3.30 -21.02
N PHE A 80 6.67 -3.87 -20.79
CA PHE A 80 5.91 -4.59 -21.81
C PHE A 80 4.94 -3.65 -22.52
N HIS A 81 4.70 -3.91 -23.81
CA HIS A 81 3.65 -3.21 -24.53
C HIS A 81 2.30 -3.90 -24.30
N ASN A 82 1.26 -3.12 -23.98
CA ASN A 82 -0.09 -3.61 -23.68
C ASN A 82 -0.80 -4.34 -24.83
N LYS A 83 -0.47 -4.03 -26.09
CA LYS A 83 -1.19 -4.56 -27.27
C LYS A 83 -0.30 -5.36 -28.21
N LYS A 84 1.01 -5.23 -28.09
CA LYS A 84 1.98 -5.88 -28.97
C LYS A 84 2.78 -6.87 -28.15
N ASN A 85 3.24 -7.94 -28.79
CA ASN A 85 4.09 -8.95 -28.15
C ASN A 85 5.55 -8.49 -28.05
N ASN A 86 5.77 -7.24 -27.64
CA ASN A 86 7.08 -6.61 -27.58
C ASN A 86 7.34 -6.03 -26.19
N PHE A 87 8.61 -5.89 -25.84
CA PHE A 87 9.03 -5.28 -24.59
C PHE A 87 10.32 -4.48 -24.76
N LEU A 88 10.54 -3.50 -23.89
CA LEU A 88 11.75 -2.69 -23.82
C LEU A 88 12.57 -3.11 -22.61
N THR A 89 13.88 -3.05 -22.74
CA THR A 89 14.83 -3.17 -21.64
C THR A 89 15.75 -1.97 -21.60
N CYS A 90 16.04 -1.50 -20.39
CA CYS A 90 17.04 -0.46 -20.12
C CYS A 90 18.17 -1.07 -19.28
N SER A 91 19.40 -0.56 -19.43
CA SER A 91 20.54 -1.05 -18.66
C SER A 91 21.52 0.06 -18.26
N GLU A 92 22.29 -0.20 -17.21
CA GLU A 92 23.46 0.60 -16.82
C GLU A 92 24.57 0.62 -17.90
N ASP A 93 24.44 -0.15 -19.00
CA ASP A 93 25.30 -0.08 -20.20
C ASP A 93 24.97 1.11 -21.14
N SER A 94 24.05 1.98 -20.72
CA SER A 94 23.53 3.13 -21.47
C SER A 94 22.78 2.77 -22.76
N THR A 95 22.31 1.53 -22.87
CA THR A 95 21.49 1.08 -24.00
C THR A 95 20.05 0.77 -23.59
N ILE A 96 19.17 0.98 -24.56
CA ILE A 96 17.77 0.58 -24.54
C ILE A 96 17.56 -0.37 -25.70
N LYS A 97 16.97 -1.54 -25.44
CA LYS A 97 16.72 -2.55 -26.47
C LYS A 97 15.24 -2.87 -26.56
N LEU A 98 14.74 -2.97 -27.80
CA LEU A 98 13.38 -3.41 -28.09
C LEU A 98 13.43 -4.88 -28.50
N TRP A 99 12.52 -5.68 -27.96
CA TRP A 99 12.50 -7.12 -28.15
C TRP A 99 11.12 -7.60 -28.55
N SER A 100 11.08 -8.73 -29.25
CA SER A 100 9.86 -9.53 -29.46
C SER A 100 9.80 -10.67 -28.44
N LEU A 101 8.72 -10.74 -27.67
CA LEU A 101 8.51 -11.72 -26.59
C LEU A 101 8.53 -13.16 -27.08
N TYR A 102 7.86 -13.45 -28.21
CA TYR A 102 7.73 -14.83 -28.68
C TYR A 102 8.88 -15.29 -29.58
N SER A 103 9.43 -14.39 -30.40
CA SER A 103 10.59 -14.75 -31.24
C SER A 103 11.92 -14.66 -30.49
N ASN A 104 11.95 -13.99 -29.33
CA ASN A 104 13.15 -13.73 -28.54
C ASN A 104 14.26 -13.03 -29.36
N ARG A 105 13.86 -12.20 -30.33
CA ARG A 105 14.78 -11.43 -31.17
C ARG A 105 14.80 -9.97 -30.72
N GLN A 106 15.99 -9.40 -30.71
CA GLN A 106 16.18 -7.95 -30.63
C GLN A 106 15.66 -7.33 -31.93
N LEU A 107 14.80 -6.33 -31.81
CA LEU A 107 14.17 -5.62 -32.92
C LEU A 107 14.83 -4.26 -33.17
N ASP A 108 15.26 -3.57 -32.12
CA ASP A 108 15.90 -2.25 -32.18
C ASP A 108 16.86 -2.09 -30.99
N SER A 109 17.85 -1.22 -31.12
CA SER A 109 18.76 -0.84 -30.03
C SER A 109 19.13 0.63 -30.15
N LEU A 110 19.05 1.33 -29.03
CA LEU A 110 19.42 2.73 -28.91
C LEU A 110 20.47 2.87 -27.82
N LYS A 111 21.61 3.50 -28.13
CA LYS A 111 22.59 3.94 -27.14
C LYS A 111 22.40 5.44 -26.88
N ILE A 112 22.42 5.83 -25.62
CA ILE A 112 22.30 7.22 -25.19
C ILE A 112 23.52 7.64 -24.35
N GLU A 113 23.64 8.94 -24.07
CA GLU A 113 24.78 9.51 -23.33
C GLU A 113 24.73 9.23 -21.81
N ASP A 114 23.54 8.97 -21.27
CA ASP A 114 23.32 8.75 -19.83
C ASP A 114 22.77 7.34 -19.54
N ILE A 115 22.59 7.01 -18.28
CA ILE A 115 22.03 5.72 -17.85
C ILE A 115 20.49 5.80 -17.92
N PRO A 116 19.82 4.98 -18.76
CA PRO A 116 18.36 4.90 -18.77
C PRO A 116 17.84 4.22 -17.50
N THR A 117 16.86 4.84 -16.83
CA THR A 117 16.24 4.31 -15.60
C THR A 117 14.88 3.68 -15.86
N LYS A 118 14.12 4.18 -16.84
CA LYS A 118 12.80 3.66 -17.19
C LYS A 118 12.50 3.88 -18.67
N ALA A 119 11.89 2.90 -19.34
CA ALA A 119 11.30 3.08 -20.66
C ALA A 119 9.78 2.90 -20.62
N LEU A 120 9.04 3.66 -21.43
CA LEU A 120 7.57 3.66 -21.46
C LEU A 120 7.08 3.58 -22.90
N PHE A 121 6.21 2.62 -23.21
CA PHE A 121 5.56 2.57 -24.52
C PHE A 121 4.46 3.61 -24.62
N ASN A 122 4.40 4.30 -25.75
CA ASN A 122 3.23 5.09 -26.12
C ASN A 122 2.26 4.17 -26.88
N ASP A 123 1.13 3.78 -26.28
CA ASP A 123 0.18 2.86 -26.92
C ASP A 123 -0.55 3.48 -28.12
N LYS A 124 -0.55 4.82 -28.24
CA LYS A 124 -1.15 5.54 -29.37
C LYS A 124 -0.21 5.66 -30.57
N GLY A 125 1.09 5.40 -30.40
CA GLY A 125 2.11 5.64 -31.42
C GLY A 125 3.06 4.46 -31.65
N ASN A 126 3.93 4.59 -32.65
CA ASN A 126 5.07 3.68 -32.84
C ASN A 126 6.34 4.27 -32.19
N GLN A 127 6.23 4.59 -30.90
CA GLN A 127 7.21 5.36 -30.15
C GLN A 127 7.32 4.84 -28.72
N TYR A 128 8.43 5.16 -28.08
CA TYR A 128 8.62 5.00 -26.65
C TYR A 128 9.37 6.17 -26.05
N PHE A 129 9.18 6.36 -24.75
CA PHE A 129 9.89 7.34 -23.96
C PHE A 129 10.97 6.67 -23.13
N VAL A 130 12.06 7.38 -22.86
CA VAL A 130 13.10 6.92 -21.95
C VAL A 130 13.41 8.03 -20.95
N CYS A 131 13.36 7.68 -19.68
CA CYS A 131 13.81 8.51 -18.57
C CYS A 131 15.21 8.07 -18.16
N THR A 132 16.03 9.02 -17.71
CA THR A 132 17.46 8.80 -17.45
C THR A 132 17.86 9.24 -16.04
N LYS A 133 19.06 8.83 -15.64
CA LYS A 133 19.61 9.05 -14.30
C LYS A 133 19.85 10.53 -13.99
N ASN A 134 20.10 11.37 -14.99
CA ASN A 134 20.32 12.81 -14.86
C ASN A 134 19.04 13.66 -15.02
N GLY A 135 17.90 13.03 -15.28
CA GLY A 135 16.61 13.70 -15.42
C GLY A 135 16.18 14.04 -16.84
N GLN A 136 16.94 13.64 -17.86
CA GLN A 136 16.50 13.77 -19.24
C GLN A 136 15.37 12.79 -19.55
N ILE A 137 14.39 13.28 -20.31
CA ILE A 137 13.29 12.52 -20.89
C ILE A 137 13.39 12.64 -22.41
N ILE A 138 13.50 11.51 -23.09
CA ILE A 138 13.63 11.45 -24.54
C ILE A 138 12.48 10.69 -25.18
N LEU A 139 12.17 11.06 -26.43
CA LEU A 139 11.26 10.36 -27.32
C LEU A 139 12.07 9.60 -28.37
N LYS A 140 11.75 8.33 -28.58
CA LYS A 140 12.30 7.53 -29.67
C LYS A 140 11.17 6.95 -30.50
N HIS A 141 11.20 7.24 -31.80
CA HIS A 141 10.38 6.51 -32.76
C HIS A 141 11.03 5.16 -33.07
N ILE A 142 10.23 4.11 -33.02
CA ILE A 142 10.67 2.76 -33.40
C ILE A 142 11.04 2.79 -34.89
N ASN A 143 12.17 2.19 -35.25
CA ASN A 143 12.79 2.16 -36.60
C ASN A 143 13.44 3.48 -37.08
N LYS A 144 13.47 4.56 -36.30
CA LYS A 144 14.31 5.73 -36.59
C LYS A 144 15.60 5.65 -35.78
N ASN A 145 16.75 6.04 -36.33
CA ASN A 145 18.00 6.00 -35.56
C ASN A 145 18.11 7.09 -34.49
N ASN A 146 17.48 8.25 -34.72
CA ASN A 146 17.58 9.40 -33.84
C ASN A 146 16.49 9.40 -32.76
N TYR A 147 16.78 10.08 -31.65
CA TYR A 147 15.82 10.41 -30.60
C TYR A 147 15.70 11.92 -30.42
N GLU A 148 14.62 12.35 -29.80
CA GLU A 148 14.31 13.76 -29.53
C GLU A 148 14.32 13.97 -28.01
N LYS A 149 14.88 15.09 -27.54
CA LYS A 149 14.84 15.47 -26.13
C LYS A 149 13.53 16.22 -25.87
N ILE A 150 12.73 15.75 -24.92
CA ILE A 150 11.44 16.35 -24.57
C ILE A 150 11.61 17.35 -23.44
N ALA A 151 12.23 16.90 -22.35
CA ALA A 151 12.36 17.66 -21.12
C ALA A 151 13.63 17.23 -20.37
N ASN A 152 14.08 18.08 -19.45
CA ASN A 152 15.09 17.71 -18.47
C ASN A 152 14.70 18.31 -17.12
N ILE A 153 14.49 17.45 -16.11
CA ILE A 153 14.14 17.88 -14.75
C ILE A 153 15.37 18.06 -13.84
N ASN A 154 16.58 17.83 -14.36
CA ASN A 154 17.87 17.97 -13.68
C ASN A 154 17.99 17.21 -12.34
N ASN A 155 17.21 16.14 -12.18
CA ASN A 155 17.15 15.30 -10.99
C ASN A 155 17.11 13.82 -11.40
N HIS A 156 17.58 12.96 -10.51
CA HIS A 156 17.51 11.52 -10.73
C HIS A 156 16.07 10.99 -10.77
N ILE A 157 15.66 10.44 -11.90
CA ILE A 157 14.33 9.83 -12.08
C ILE A 157 14.38 8.38 -11.60
N TYR A 158 13.71 8.10 -10.48
CA TYR A 158 13.61 6.76 -9.91
C TYR A 158 12.57 5.89 -10.62
N ASP A 159 11.42 6.47 -10.97
CA ASP A 159 10.36 5.78 -11.71
C ASP A 159 9.56 6.78 -12.54
N ALA A 160 8.86 6.26 -13.55
CA ALA A 160 8.04 7.05 -14.44
C ALA A 160 6.87 6.21 -14.99
N MET A 161 5.77 6.89 -15.33
CA MET A 161 4.63 6.31 -16.01
C MET A 161 3.99 7.32 -16.96
N LEU A 162 3.16 6.84 -17.88
CA LEU A 162 2.30 7.70 -18.69
C LEU A 162 0.99 7.97 -17.96
N SER A 163 0.45 9.16 -18.12
CA SER A 163 -0.92 9.46 -17.69
C SER A 163 -1.92 8.58 -18.44
N SER A 164 -3.11 8.38 -17.85
CA SER A 164 -4.20 7.59 -18.43
C SER A 164 -4.59 8.01 -19.86
N ASN A 165 -4.50 9.32 -20.18
CA ASN A 165 -4.75 9.87 -21.52
C ASN A 165 -3.53 9.83 -22.47
N GLN A 166 -2.36 9.40 -21.98
CA GLN A 166 -1.07 9.35 -22.68
C GLN A 166 -0.60 10.69 -23.26
N GLN A 167 -0.97 11.80 -22.61
CA GLN A 167 -0.52 13.15 -22.99
C GLN A 167 0.61 13.67 -22.10
N ASN A 168 0.78 13.08 -20.92
CA ASN A 168 1.76 13.50 -19.94
C ASN A 168 2.62 12.33 -19.47
N ILE A 169 3.85 12.63 -19.07
CA ILE A 169 4.74 11.71 -18.35
C ILE A 169 4.76 12.15 -16.89
N ILE A 170 4.46 11.23 -15.99
CA ILE A 170 4.56 11.44 -14.55
C ILE A 170 5.86 10.78 -14.11
N THR A 171 6.71 11.53 -13.41
CA THR A 171 8.01 11.07 -12.92
C THR A 171 8.09 11.26 -11.42
N CYS A 172 8.87 10.41 -10.73
CA CYS A 172 9.22 10.65 -9.34
C CYS A 172 10.74 10.69 -9.14
N ASP A 173 11.17 11.63 -8.31
CA ASP A 173 12.56 11.83 -7.89
C ASP A 173 12.66 11.90 -6.35
N HIS A 174 13.84 12.23 -5.84
CA HIS A 174 14.06 12.37 -4.40
C HIS A 174 13.10 13.37 -3.73
N THR A 175 12.74 14.44 -4.44
CA THR A 175 12.10 15.63 -3.87
C THR A 175 10.62 15.75 -4.23
N SER A 176 10.19 15.13 -5.32
CA SER A 176 8.92 15.47 -5.96
C SER A 176 8.41 14.39 -6.91
N ILE A 177 7.10 14.45 -7.16
CA ILE A 177 6.46 13.83 -8.32
C ILE A 177 6.10 14.96 -9.28
N LYS A 178 6.53 14.85 -10.54
CA LYS A 178 6.32 15.88 -11.57
C LYS A 178 5.49 15.33 -12.71
N THR A 179 4.47 16.08 -13.12
CA THR A 179 3.68 15.81 -14.33
C THR A 179 4.19 16.69 -15.46
N ILE A 180 4.62 16.09 -16.55
CA ILE A 180 5.30 16.77 -17.66
C ILE A 180 4.50 16.57 -18.94
N SER A 181 4.23 17.66 -19.66
CA SER A 181 3.56 17.64 -20.95
C SER A 181 4.47 17.00 -22.00
N ILE A 182 3.98 15.97 -22.70
CA ILE A 182 4.74 15.37 -23.81
C ILE A 182 4.85 16.35 -24.99
N LYS A 183 3.83 17.20 -25.17
CA LYS A 183 3.76 18.13 -26.31
C LYS A 183 4.69 19.33 -26.15
N SER A 184 4.76 19.91 -24.95
CA SER A 184 5.57 21.13 -24.69
C SER A 184 6.86 20.85 -23.94
N GLY A 185 6.99 19.70 -23.27
CA GLY A 185 8.12 19.41 -22.38
C GLY A 185 8.09 20.15 -21.05
N GLU A 186 7.04 20.95 -20.80
CA GLU A 186 6.90 21.76 -19.59
C GLU A 186 6.36 20.93 -18.42
N ILE A 187 6.80 21.29 -17.21
CA ILE A 187 6.25 20.76 -15.96
C ILE A 187 4.89 21.42 -15.72
N LEU A 188 3.82 20.63 -15.79
CA LEU A 188 2.44 21.08 -15.58
C LEU A 188 2.08 21.14 -14.10
N SER A 189 2.59 20.19 -13.30
CA SER A 189 2.37 20.13 -11.87
C SER A 189 3.52 19.45 -11.13
N GLU A 190 3.68 19.81 -9.86
CA GLU A 190 4.67 19.24 -8.96
C GLU A 190 4.03 18.96 -7.60
N ILE A 191 4.11 17.71 -7.16
CA ILE A 191 3.79 17.29 -5.80
C ILE A 191 5.11 17.15 -5.05
N LYS A 192 5.39 18.04 -4.11
CA LYS A 192 6.59 17.97 -3.29
C LYS A 192 6.46 16.87 -2.25
N ASN A 193 7.54 16.16 -1.97
CA ASN A 193 7.56 15.14 -0.92
C ASN A 193 7.33 15.84 0.44
N PRO A 194 6.22 15.57 1.14
CA PRO A 194 5.93 16.22 2.42
C PRO A 194 6.78 15.64 3.55
N TYR A 195 7.54 14.58 3.29
CA TYR A 195 8.36 13.88 4.28
C TYR A 195 9.84 14.08 4.02
N SER A 196 10.64 13.94 5.07
CA SER A 196 12.10 13.81 4.99
C SER A 196 12.49 12.41 4.46
N SER A 197 12.05 12.08 3.25
CA SER A 197 12.29 10.81 2.56
C SER A 197 12.30 11.03 1.04
N GLN A 198 12.56 9.98 0.27
CA GLN A 198 12.49 10.02 -1.20
C GLN A 198 11.37 9.15 -1.75
N PHE A 199 10.78 9.58 -2.87
CA PHE A 199 9.90 8.73 -3.66
C PHE A 199 10.73 7.68 -4.39
N LEU A 200 10.22 6.45 -4.45
CA LEU A 200 10.88 5.33 -5.11
C LEU A 200 10.11 4.82 -6.31
N LYS A 201 8.77 4.79 -6.22
CA LYS A 201 7.89 4.25 -7.24
C LYS A 201 6.58 5.02 -7.30
N ILE A 202 5.95 4.95 -8.47
CA ILE A 202 4.62 5.48 -8.72
C ILE A 202 3.82 4.50 -9.58
N ASP A 203 2.51 4.49 -9.39
CA ASP A 203 1.57 3.72 -10.22
C ASP A 203 0.22 4.41 -10.32
N GLN A 204 -0.54 4.08 -11.34
CA GLN A 204 -1.89 4.60 -11.53
C GLN A 204 -2.89 3.77 -10.71
N PHE A 205 -3.62 4.42 -9.80
CA PHE A 205 -4.76 3.80 -9.12
C PHE A 205 -5.99 3.76 -10.04
N SER A 206 -6.47 4.93 -10.44
CA SER A 206 -7.57 5.10 -11.39
C SER A 206 -7.70 6.56 -11.84
N GLY A 207 -8.00 6.80 -13.11
CA GLY A 207 -8.27 8.17 -13.62
C GLY A 207 -7.14 9.16 -13.33
N ASP A 208 -7.39 10.08 -12.40
CA ASP A 208 -6.46 11.11 -11.93
C ASP A 208 -5.86 10.80 -10.54
N THR A 209 -6.04 9.58 -10.04
CA THR A 209 -5.50 9.15 -8.74
C THR A 209 -4.21 8.37 -8.92
N LEU A 210 -3.13 8.87 -8.31
CA LEU A 210 -1.80 8.29 -8.32
C LEU A 210 -1.51 7.58 -6.99
N ILE A 211 -0.78 6.46 -7.02
CA ILE A 211 -0.16 5.85 -5.85
C ILE A 211 1.34 6.13 -5.89
N SER A 212 1.94 6.48 -4.76
CA SER A 212 3.39 6.62 -4.62
C SER A 212 3.92 5.82 -3.44
N TRP A 213 5.13 5.28 -3.57
CA TRP A 213 5.86 4.64 -2.48
C TRP A 213 7.08 5.47 -2.13
N SER A 214 7.25 5.74 -0.85
CA SER A 214 8.40 6.44 -0.29
C SER A 214 9.31 5.49 0.47
N GLN A 215 10.61 5.80 0.53
CA GLN A 215 11.62 4.97 1.20
C GLN A 215 11.33 4.75 2.69
N ASN A 216 10.60 5.64 3.35
CA ASN A 216 10.19 5.51 4.74
C ASN A 216 8.99 4.56 4.97
N GLY A 217 8.53 3.85 3.94
CA GLY A 217 7.39 2.93 4.02
C GLY A 217 6.02 3.61 3.85
N MET A 218 6.00 4.90 3.51
CA MET A 218 4.75 5.59 3.20
C MET A 218 4.23 5.21 1.82
N ILE A 219 2.96 4.81 1.75
CA ILE A 219 2.22 4.63 0.50
C ILE A 219 1.13 5.69 0.48
N SER A 220 1.29 6.69 -0.37
CA SER A 220 0.36 7.83 -0.45
C SER A 220 -0.45 7.76 -1.74
N TYR A 221 -1.74 8.08 -1.63
CA TYR A 221 -2.66 8.23 -2.75
C TYR A 221 -2.89 9.71 -2.99
N TRP A 222 -2.68 10.17 -4.22
CA TRP A 222 -2.71 11.57 -4.60
C TRP A 222 -3.77 11.82 -5.64
N ASP A 223 -4.47 12.94 -5.52
CA ASP A 223 -5.26 13.51 -6.60
C ASP A 223 -4.36 14.40 -7.47
N LEU A 224 -4.12 14.01 -8.72
CA LEU A 224 -3.28 14.73 -9.67
C LEU A 224 -3.87 16.08 -10.11
N LYS A 225 -5.18 16.30 -9.97
CA LYS A 225 -5.80 17.59 -10.31
C LYS A 225 -5.56 18.62 -9.22
N THR A 226 -5.66 18.21 -7.96
CA THR A 226 -5.51 19.12 -6.80
C THR A 226 -4.13 19.07 -6.18
N ASN A 227 -3.30 18.09 -6.55
CA ASN A 227 -2.00 17.77 -5.94
C ASN A 227 -2.08 17.48 -4.43
N LYS A 228 -3.26 17.05 -3.95
CA LYS A 228 -3.49 16.75 -2.53
C LYS A 228 -3.47 15.25 -2.27
N VAL A 229 -3.03 14.90 -1.07
CA VAL A 229 -3.15 13.56 -0.52
C VAL A 229 -4.63 13.25 -0.28
N LEU A 230 -5.07 12.10 -0.77
CA LEU A 230 -6.40 11.53 -0.53
C LEU A 230 -6.38 10.62 0.70
N THR A 231 -5.46 9.65 0.71
CA THR A 231 -5.25 8.73 1.82
C THR A 231 -3.83 8.23 1.84
N GLU A 232 -3.40 7.72 2.99
CA GLU A 232 -2.05 7.23 3.21
C GLU A 232 -2.10 5.95 4.01
N ILE A 233 -1.22 5.04 3.63
CA ILE A 233 -0.97 3.79 4.32
C ILE A 233 0.46 3.88 4.83
N ARG A 234 0.61 3.98 6.15
CA ARG A 234 1.91 4.08 6.82
C ARG A 234 2.37 2.69 7.24
N ALA A 235 3.33 2.13 6.51
CA ALA A 235 3.98 0.88 6.90
C ALA A 235 5.17 1.16 7.81
N ARG A 236 5.34 0.39 8.88
CA ARG A 236 6.53 0.50 9.76
C ARG A 236 7.83 0.02 9.10
N ASN A 237 7.74 -0.87 8.11
CA ASN A 237 8.87 -1.43 7.40
C ASN A 237 8.76 -1.14 5.91
N ALA A 238 9.87 -0.72 5.30
CA ALA A 238 9.98 -0.41 3.88
C ALA A 238 10.76 -1.53 3.18
N TYR A 239 10.14 -2.26 2.25
CA TYR A 239 10.84 -3.15 1.30
C TYR A 239 9.85 -3.75 0.26
N ASN A 240 10.11 -3.94 -1.03
CA ASN A 240 11.14 -3.47 -1.97
C ASN A 240 10.72 -3.75 -3.43
N GLN A 241 11.30 -2.97 -4.34
CA GLN A 241 11.85 -3.31 -5.67
C GLN A 241 11.09 -4.23 -6.67
N LEU A 242 9.80 -4.51 -6.49
CA LEU A 242 9.03 -5.16 -7.56
C LEU A 242 8.77 -4.16 -8.71
N LEU A 243 9.01 -4.54 -9.98
CA LEU A 243 8.63 -3.70 -11.12
C LEU A 243 7.14 -3.77 -11.35
N MET A 244 6.47 -2.76 -10.81
CA MET A 244 5.08 -2.47 -11.09
C MET A 244 4.86 -2.31 -12.58
N ASN A 245 3.82 -2.96 -13.08
CA ASN A 245 3.37 -2.84 -14.45
C ASN A 245 1.86 -3.05 -14.56
N ASP A 246 1.30 -2.78 -15.74
CA ASP A 246 -0.13 -2.90 -16.02
C ASP A 246 -0.65 -4.36 -15.94
N PHE A 247 0.24 -5.35 -15.88
CA PHE A 247 -0.09 -6.78 -15.85
C PHE A 247 -0.01 -7.40 -14.46
N SER A 248 0.07 -6.57 -13.43
CA SER A 248 0.13 -7.02 -12.05
C SER A 248 -0.70 -6.17 -11.10
N GLU A 249 -1.09 -6.81 -10.02
CA GLU A 249 -1.67 -6.14 -8.85
C GLU A 249 -0.67 -6.22 -7.70
N ILE A 250 -0.59 -5.17 -6.90
CA ILE A 250 0.19 -5.21 -5.67
C ILE A 250 -0.69 -5.65 -4.52
N ILE A 251 -0.21 -6.69 -3.86
CA ILE A 251 -0.80 -7.25 -2.68
C ILE A 251 0.19 -7.08 -1.53
N LEU A 252 -0.20 -6.30 -0.54
CA LEU A 252 0.53 -6.20 0.70
C LEU A 252 0.05 -7.28 1.65
N SER A 253 0.97 -7.93 2.34
CA SER A 253 0.67 -8.73 3.51
C SER A 253 1.38 -8.17 4.73
N GLY A 254 0.76 -8.32 5.89
CA GLY A 254 1.30 -7.77 7.10
C GLY A 254 0.49 -8.09 8.33
N TYR A 255 0.67 -7.26 9.34
CA TYR A 255 -0.11 -7.26 10.55
C TYR A 255 -0.74 -5.89 10.79
N TYR A 256 -1.95 -5.88 11.35
CA TYR A 256 -2.58 -4.68 11.89
C TYR A 256 -3.09 -5.01 13.30
N ASN A 257 -2.54 -4.36 14.33
CA ASN A 257 -2.82 -4.71 15.73
C ASN A 257 -2.73 -6.22 15.98
N ASP A 258 -1.61 -6.83 15.58
CA ASP A 258 -1.30 -8.28 15.71
C ASP A 258 -2.20 -9.25 14.92
N ARG A 259 -3.06 -8.73 14.03
CA ARG A 259 -3.85 -9.57 13.12
C ARG A 259 -3.25 -9.64 11.73
N PRO A 260 -3.21 -10.82 11.10
CA PRO A 260 -2.77 -10.93 9.72
C PRO A 260 -3.66 -10.07 8.82
N LEU A 261 -3.02 -9.43 7.86
CA LEU A 261 -3.63 -8.50 6.92
C LEU A 261 -3.18 -8.83 5.51
N VAL A 262 -4.11 -8.76 4.56
CA VAL A 262 -3.80 -8.81 3.13
C VAL A 262 -4.63 -7.78 2.40
N ILE A 263 -3.97 -6.87 1.68
CA ILE A 263 -4.60 -5.75 0.98
C ILE A 263 -4.15 -5.74 -0.47
N ASN A 264 -5.11 -5.73 -1.40
CA ASN A 264 -4.88 -5.31 -2.77
C ASN A 264 -4.91 -3.78 -2.83
N LEU A 265 -3.80 -3.15 -3.23
CA LEU A 265 -3.68 -1.69 -3.26
C LEU A 265 -4.58 -1.02 -4.31
N LYS A 266 -5.07 -1.78 -5.29
CA LYS A 266 -6.05 -1.30 -6.29
C LYS A 266 -7.51 -1.36 -5.79
N GLU A 267 -7.76 -2.00 -4.65
CA GLU A 267 -9.12 -2.19 -4.08
C GLU A 267 -9.35 -1.41 -2.78
N ILE A 268 -8.43 -0.54 -2.39
CA ILE A 268 -8.56 0.23 -1.16
C ILE A 268 -9.68 1.27 -1.27
N LYS A 269 -10.18 1.69 -0.10
CA LYS A 269 -11.22 2.71 0.04
C LYS A 269 -10.57 4.04 0.36
N LEU A 270 -10.53 4.95 -0.62
CA LEU A 270 -9.83 6.23 -0.52
C LEU A 270 -10.39 7.17 0.54
N GLU A 271 -11.67 7.02 0.87
CA GLU A 271 -12.35 7.78 1.93
C GLU A 271 -11.90 7.41 3.35
N LYS A 272 -11.13 6.32 3.50
CA LYS A 272 -10.71 5.81 4.81
C LYS A 272 -9.30 6.28 5.17
N LYS A 273 -9.08 6.50 6.47
CA LYS A 273 -7.74 6.70 7.03
C LYS A 273 -7.18 5.37 7.52
N TYR A 274 -6.01 5.00 7.03
CA TYR A 274 -5.31 3.79 7.45
C TYR A 274 -4.28 4.12 8.53
N SER A 275 -4.19 3.28 9.57
CA SER A 275 -3.49 3.60 10.83
C SER A 275 -2.00 3.21 10.84
N GLU A 276 -1.22 3.87 11.69
CA GLU A 276 0.23 3.66 11.92
C GLU A 276 0.58 2.30 12.56
N ASN A 277 -0.42 1.56 13.02
CA ASN A 277 -0.24 0.22 13.57
C ASN A 277 -0.16 -0.87 12.49
N MET A 278 -0.19 -0.48 11.21
CA MET A 278 0.00 -1.40 10.11
C MET A 278 1.50 -1.70 9.91
N ILE A 279 1.85 -2.99 9.99
CA ILE A 279 3.19 -3.50 9.73
C ILE A 279 3.11 -4.30 8.45
N VAL A 280 3.64 -3.78 7.35
CA VAL A 280 3.81 -4.57 6.12
C VAL A 280 4.98 -5.52 6.31
N VAL A 281 4.73 -6.81 6.08
CA VAL A 281 5.71 -7.89 6.23
C VAL A 281 6.23 -8.33 4.86
N ASN A 282 5.34 -8.52 3.87
CA ASN A 282 5.75 -8.82 2.50
C ASN A 282 4.95 -7.99 1.50
N THR A 283 5.61 -7.64 0.40
CA THR A 283 4.98 -7.12 -0.81
C THR A 283 4.97 -8.22 -1.86
N PHE A 284 3.80 -8.50 -2.43
CA PHE A 284 3.62 -9.44 -3.53
C PHE A 284 3.15 -8.70 -4.78
N MET A 285 3.67 -9.11 -5.93
CA MET A 285 3.01 -8.88 -7.21
C MET A 285 2.17 -10.12 -7.53
N SER A 286 0.90 -9.91 -7.83
CA SER A 286 0.01 -10.93 -8.36
C SER A 286 -0.09 -10.83 -9.87
N SER A 287 -0.22 -11.98 -10.54
CA SER A 287 -0.72 -12.00 -11.91
C SER A 287 -2.16 -11.45 -11.96
N LEU A 288 -2.57 -10.89 -13.10
CA LEU A 288 -3.95 -10.37 -13.28
C LEU A 288 -5.04 -11.41 -13.04
N ASP A 289 -4.77 -12.68 -13.32
CA ASP A 289 -5.71 -13.77 -13.06
C ASP A 289 -5.66 -14.28 -11.61
N GLN A 290 -4.87 -13.62 -10.74
CA GLN A 290 -4.67 -13.94 -9.34
C GLN A 290 -4.35 -15.42 -9.08
N LYS A 291 -3.63 -16.07 -10.00
CA LYS A 291 -3.16 -17.47 -9.84
C LYS A 291 -1.74 -17.58 -9.37
N PHE A 292 -0.91 -16.56 -9.61
CA PHE A 292 0.49 -16.58 -9.27
C PHE A 292 0.89 -15.33 -8.51
N LEU A 293 1.78 -15.51 -7.54
CA LEU A 293 2.38 -14.43 -6.76
C LEU A 293 3.88 -14.49 -6.85
N VAL A 294 4.50 -13.32 -6.91
CA VAL A 294 5.94 -13.16 -6.74
C VAL A 294 6.15 -12.27 -5.53
N SER A 295 6.83 -12.78 -4.50
CA SER A 295 7.26 -11.97 -3.37
C SER A 295 8.61 -11.31 -3.63
N ALA A 296 8.82 -10.14 -3.04
CA ALA A 296 10.15 -9.68 -2.66
C ALA A 296 10.26 -9.78 -1.14
N ASP A 297 11.18 -10.61 -0.64
CA ASP A 297 11.45 -10.73 0.80
C ASP A 297 12.67 -9.90 1.24
N ILE A 298 12.77 -9.62 2.54
CA ILE A 298 13.87 -8.84 3.16
C ILE A 298 15.25 -9.49 2.97
N ASN A 299 15.29 -10.79 2.72
CA ASN A 299 16.52 -11.54 2.45
C ASN A 299 16.85 -11.60 0.96
N GLN A 300 16.18 -10.76 0.16
CA GLN A 300 16.39 -10.64 -1.28
C GLN A 300 16.05 -11.95 -2.02
N ARG A 301 15.26 -12.84 -1.40
CA ARG A 301 14.74 -14.02 -2.08
C ARG A 301 13.40 -13.68 -2.69
N HIS A 302 13.31 -13.99 -3.96
CA HIS A 302 12.07 -13.96 -4.69
C HIS A 302 11.44 -15.34 -4.61
N ARG A 303 10.16 -15.36 -4.24
CA ARG A 303 9.40 -16.60 -4.18
C ARG A 303 8.28 -16.51 -5.17
N LEU A 304 8.29 -17.43 -6.12
CA LEU A 304 7.17 -17.66 -6.99
C LEU A 304 6.23 -18.63 -6.29
N MET A 305 4.96 -18.25 -6.19
CA MET A 305 3.94 -19.03 -5.52
C MET A 305 2.70 -19.16 -6.41
N LYS A 306 1.96 -20.24 -6.21
CA LYS A 306 0.67 -20.50 -6.82
C LYS A 306 -0.45 -20.32 -5.80
N LEU A 307 -1.50 -19.64 -6.20
CA LEU A 307 -2.77 -19.59 -5.46
C LEU A 307 -3.66 -20.75 -5.92
N LYS A 308 -4.04 -21.62 -4.99
CA LYS A 308 -4.99 -22.71 -5.26
C LYS A 308 -6.45 -22.26 -5.20
N GLU A 309 -6.71 -21.12 -4.56
CA GLU A 309 -8.03 -20.47 -4.52
C GLU A 309 -7.89 -19.08 -5.17
N VAL A 310 -8.62 -18.85 -6.28
CA VAL A 310 -8.46 -17.72 -7.23
C VAL A 310 -9.10 -16.42 -6.71
N LYS A 311 -9.40 -16.34 -5.42
CA LYS A 311 -9.87 -15.10 -4.80
C LYS A 311 -9.01 -14.81 -3.59
N PHE A 312 -8.32 -13.69 -3.61
CA PHE A 312 -7.98 -13.05 -2.36
C PHE A 312 -9.28 -12.65 -1.69
N THR A 313 -9.55 -13.23 -0.53
CA THR A 313 -10.43 -12.56 0.43
C THR A 313 -9.53 -11.56 1.14
N PRO A 314 -9.55 -10.27 0.78
CA PRO A 314 -8.80 -9.29 1.55
C PRO A 314 -9.24 -9.45 3.00
N LEU A 315 -8.27 -9.64 3.88
CA LEU A 315 -8.49 -9.36 5.29
C LEU A 315 -8.63 -7.84 5.32
N ILE A 316 -9.85 -7.36 5.08
CA ILE A 316 -10.19 -5.95 5.20
C ILE A 316 -9.64 -5.54 6.56
N ILE A 317 -8.92 -4.42 6.63
CA ILE A 317 -8.54 -3.80 7.91
C ILE A 317 -9.78 -3.85 8.77
N GLN A 318 -9.77 -4.73 9.77
CA GLN A 318 -10.99 -5.14 10.43
C GLN A 318 -11.47 -3.89 11.16
N GLU A 319 -12.46 -3.23 10.56
CA GLU A 319 -13.04 -2.05 11.16
C GLU A 319 -13.72 -2.53 12.41
N ARG A 320 -13.22 -2.08 13.56
CA ARG A 320 -13.91 -2.33 14.80
C ARG A 320 -15.30 -1.70 14.66
N LYS A 321 -16.34 -2.52 14.71
CA LYS A 321 -17.73 -2.06 14.65
C LYS A 321 -17.94 -1.12 15.83
N ILE A 322 -18.63 -0.01 15.63
CA ILE A 322 -19.09 0.80 16.76
C ILE A 322 -20.29 0.07 17.32
N GLN A 323 -20.20 -0.41 18.56
CA GLN A 323 -21.20 -1.34 19.12
C GLN A 323 -21.98 -0.71 20.28
N ASP A 324 -21.30 0.03 21.14
CA ASP A 324 -21.94 0.70 22.26
C ASP A 324 -22.14 2.18 21.93
N GLU A 325 -23.26 2.55 21.33
CA GLU A 325 -23.68 3.95 21.20
C GLU A 325 -24.47 4.36 22.45
N LYS A 326 -23.90 5.24 23.29
CA LYS A 326 -24.65 5.90 24.37
C LYS A 326 -24.79 7.38 24.04
N ILE A 327 -26.02 7.86 24.02
CA ILE A 327 -26.33 9.27 23.84
C ILE A 327 -26.68 9.86 25.19
N ILE A 328 -26.01 10.95 25.58
CA ILE A 328 -26.32 11.72 26.78
C ILE A 328 -26.50 13.19 26.43
N GLU A 329 -27.46 13.82 27.09
CA GLU A 329 -27.68 15.26 27.04
C GLU A 329 -27.16 15.86 28.34
N VAL A 330 -26.45 16.99 28.23
CA VAL A 330 -25.82 17.70 29.35
C VAL A 330 -26.00 19.20 29.18
N SER A 331 -26.06 19.94 30.29
CA SER A 331 -26.14 21.41 30.29
C SER A 331 -24.80 22.10 30.57
N SER A 332 -23.85 21.37 31.15
CA SER A 332 -22.50 21.82 31.43
C SER A 332 -21.66 22.00 30.16
N SER A 333 -20.85 23.06 30.12
CA SER A 333 -19.86 23.31 29.05
C SER A 333 -18.65 22.37 29.11
N TYR A 334 -18.51 21.60 30.19
CA TYR A 334 -17.41 20.65 30.40
C TYR A 334 -17.94 19.29 30.84
N LEU A 335 -17.24 18.24 30.39
CA LEU A 335 -17.45 16.88 30.80
C LEU A 335 -16.17 16.33 31.43
N MET A 336 -16.29 15.78 32.62
CA MET A 336 -15.18 15.09 33.26
C MET A 336 -15.28 13.58 33.00
N ILE A 337 -14.18 12.99 32.54
CA ILE A 337 -14.08 11.55 32.29
C ILE A 337 -13.08 10.96 33.26
N ASN A 338 -13.53 10.01 34.07
CA ASN A 338 -12.68 9.19 34.91
C ASN A 338 -12.55 7.80 34.29
N ILE A 339 -11.32 7.32 34.13
CA ILE A 339 -11.01 5.99 33.58
C ILE A 339 -10.14 5.21 34.56
N TRP A 340 -10.44 3.93 34.74
CA TRP A 340 -9.63 3.00 35.54
C TRP A 340 -9.87 1.56 35.10
N ASP A 341 -9.01 0.68 35.62
CA ASP A 341 -9.21 -0.76 35.58
C ASP A 341 -10.05 -1.20 36.79
N ASP A 342 -11.30 -1.61 36.54
CA ASP A 342 -12.25 -1.95 37.61
C ASP A 342 -12.06 -3.37 38.17
N GLU A 343 -11.24 -4.19 37.52
CA GLU A 343 -11.04 -5.59 37.90
C GLU A 343 -9.60 -5.82 38.37
N ARG A 344 -8.64 -5.86 37.43
CA ARG A 344 -7.25 -6.24 37.72
C ARG A 344 -6.30 -5.65 36.67
N VAL A 345 -5.33 -4.88 37.16
CA VAL A 345 -4.23 -4.33 36.33
C VAL A 345 -3.38 -5.46 35.75
N ASP A 346 -3.60 -5.80 34.49
CA ASP A 346 -2.94 -6.90 33.78
C ASP A 346 -2.31 -6.48 32.43
N GLY A 347 -2.27 -5.18 32.16
CA GLY A 347 -1.60 -4.61 30.99
C GLY A 347 -2.53 -3.99 29.96
N ASP A 348 -3.84 -3.97 30.25
CA ASP A 348 -4.84 -3.32 29.41
C ASP A 348 -4.52 -1.83 29.15
N THR A 349 -4.78 -1.41 27.92
CA THR A 349 -4.57 -0.02 27.50
C THR A 349 -5.83 0.61 26.95
N LEU A 350 -6.01 1.91 27.19
CA LEU A 350 -7.11 2.70 26.69
C LEU A 350 -6.59 3.91 25.90
N SER A 351 -7.15 4.13 24.72
CA SER A 351 -7.01 5.37 23.97
C SER A 351 -8.36 6.05 23.82
N ILE A 352 -8.37 7.39 23.85
CA ILE A 352 -9.59 8.19 23.73
C ILE A 352 -9.41 9.21 22.61
N ASN A 353 -10.38 9.20 21.69
CA ASN A 353 -10.53 10.21 20.66
C ASN A 353 -11.74 11.08 21.00
N PHE A 354 -11.55 12.40 20.99
CA PHE A 354 -12.60 13.38 21.23
C PHE A 354 -12.74 14.31 20.02
N ASN A 355 -13.91 14.32 19.39
CA ASN A 355 -14.22 15.14 18.22
C ASN A 355 -13.16 15.05 17.10
N GLY A 356 -12.66 13.83 16.83
CA GLY A 356 -11.65 13.55 15.82
C GLY A 356 -10.20 13.79 16.24
N LYS A 357 -9.94 14.23 17.48
CA LYS A 357 -8.59 14.44 18.02
C LYS A 357 -8.26 13.42 19.11
N TRP A 358 -7.07 12.85 19.05
CA TRP A 358 -6.55 11.98 20.11
C TRP A 358 -6.19 12.81 21.34
N ILE A 359 -6.89 12.58 22.44
CA ILE A 359 -6.63 13.23 23.74
C ILE A 359 -5.90 12.31 24.71
N LEU A 360 -5.97 10.99 24.48
CA LEU A 360 -5.26 9.98 25.23
C LEU A 360 -4.88 8.83 24.28
N LYS A 361 -3.63 8.37 24.31
CA LYS A 361 -3.14 7.26 23.47
C LYS A 361 -2.42 6.22 24.32
N ASN A 362 -2.73 4.95 24.09
CA ASN A 362 -2.10 3.76 24.68
C ASN A 362 -1.87 3.91 26.19
N HIS A 363 -2.84 4.47 26.90
CA HIS A 363 -2.68 4.69 28.33
C HIS A 363 -2.90 3.37 29.06
N LEU A 364 -1.88 2.90 29.76
CA LEU A 364 -1.97 1.73 30.63
C LEU A 364 -2.99 2.02 31.73
N LEU A 365 -4.02 1.18 31.83
CA LEU A 365 -5.01 1.30 32.88
C LEU A 365 -4.41 0.88 34.22
N SER A 366 -4.89 1.52 35.29
CA SER A 366 -4.46 1.26 36.65
C SER A 366 -5.67 1.25 37.58
N LYS A 367 -5.51 0.78 38.82
CA LYS A 367 -6.57 0.88 39.84
C LYS A 367 -6.91 2.33 40.19
N ASP A 368 -5.94 3.24 40.05
CA ASP A 368 -6.16 4.65 40.31
C ASP A 368 -6.88 5.31 39.14
N LYS A 369 -7.90 6.12 39.46
CA LYS A 369 -8.68 6.84 38.47
C LYS A 369 -7.83 7.93 37.82
N LYS A 370 -7.76 7.90 36.49
CA LYS A 370 -7.26 9.03 35.70
C LYS A 370 -8.42 9.89 35.23
N THR A 371 -8.32 11.18 35.52
CA THR A 371 -9.35 12.17 35.19
C THR A 371 -8.94 13.03 34.01
N LEU A 372 -9.84 13.22 33.06
CA LEU A 372 -9.70 14.12 31.92
C LEU A 372 -10.87 15.10 31.88
N LEU A 373 -10.60 16.37 31.62
CA LEU A 373 -11.63 17.39 31.45
C LEU A 373 -11.78 17.73 29.97
N LEU A 374 -12.98 17.56 29.42
CA LEU A 374 -13.28 17.80 28.02
C LEU A 374 -14.16 19.03 27.84
N PRO A 375 -13.73 20.04 27.07
CA PRO A 375 -14.58 21.16 26.70
C PRO A 375 -15.59 20.71 25.64
N LEU A 376 -16.88 20.89 25.91
CA LEU A 376 -17.95 20.56 24.98
C LEU A 376 -18.21 21.74 24.03
N LYS A 377 -18.46 21.42 22.75
CA LYS A 377 -18.93 22.40 21.77
C LYS A 377 -20.43 22.60 21.92
N LYS A 378 -20.82 23.87 21.99
CA LYS A 378 -22.21 24.31 22.14
C LYS A 378 -23.07 23.94 20.94
N ASN A 379 -24.30 23.49 21.21
CA ASN A 379 -25.33 23.14 20.21
C ASN A 379 -24.84 22.15 19.13
N GLN A 380 -23.89 21.30 19.49
CA GLN A 380 -23.32 20.29 18.60
C GLN A 380 -23.18 18.96 19.32
N GLU A 381 -23.18 17.89 18.55
CA GLU A 381 -22.82 16.57 19.03
C GLU A 381 -21.31 16.52 19.29
N ASN A 382 -20.94 16.14 20.51
CA ASN A 382 -19.57 15.90 20.90
C ASN A 382 -19.34 14.39 20.98
N GLU A 383 -18.44 13.88 20.14
CA GLU A 383 -18.16 12.44 20.06
C GLU A 383 -16.95 12.06 20.90
N ILE A 384 -17.10 11.05 21.74
CA ILE A 384 -16.04 10.44 22.53
C ILE A 384 -15.94 8.97 22.13
N ILE A 385 -14.84 8.58 21.49
CA ILE A 385 -14.60 7.21 21.03
C ILE A 385 -13.53 6.58 21.90
N PHE A 386 -13.86 5.41 22.46
CA PHE A 386 -12.98 4.62 23.31
C PHE A 386 -12.38 3.46 22.52
N HIS A 387 -11.07 3.35 22.57
CA HIS A 387 -10.31 2.26 21.98
C HIS A 387 -9.58 1.53 23.09
N ALA A 388 -10.23 0.51 23.66
CA ALA A 388 -9.57 -0.37 24.62
C ALA A 388 -8.84 -1.50 23.87
N VAL A 389 -7.63 -1.82 24.33
CA VAL A 389 -6.86 -2.97 23.87
C VAL A 389 -6.64 -3.85 25.07
N ASN A 390 -7.20 -5.05 24.96
CA ASN A 390 -7.13 -6.08 25.96
C ASN A 390 -5.83 -6.89 25.75
N LEU A 391 -4.93 -6.85 26.73
CA LEU A 391 -3.68 -7.61 26.74
C LEU A 391 -3.64 -8.66 27.87
N GLY A 392 -4.67 -8.71 28.71
CA GLY A 392 -4.83 -9.63 29.83
C GLY A 392 -5.19 -11.08 29.48
N GLU A 393 -4.87 -12.02 30.37
CA GLU A 393 -5.06 -13.48 30.16
C GLU A 393 -6.45 -14.02 30.59
N GLU A 394 -7.23 -13.31 31.42
CA GLU A 394 -8.49 -13.83 32.00
C GLU A 394 -9.71 -12.91 31.73
N PRO A 395 -10.76 -13.34 30.99
CA PRO A 395 -11.97 -12.53 30.76
C PRO A 395 -12.91 -12.43 31.99
N PRO A 396 -13.75 -11.37 32.14
CA PRO A 396 -14.07 -10.33 31.15
C PRO A 396 -13.41 -8.97 31.42
N ASN A 397 -12.54 -8.52 30.50
CA ASN A 397 -11.74 -7.30 30.76
C ASN A 397 -12.55 -6.05 30.42
N THR A 398 -12.96 -5.33 31.46
CA THR A 398 -13.80 -4.13 31.34
C THR A 398 -13.06 -2.89 31.82
N ALA A 399 -12.78 -1.98 30.90
CA ALA A 399 -12.41 -0.62 31.25
C ALA A 399 -13.66 0.10 31.78
N ALA A 400 -13.62 0.57 33.02
CA ALA A 400 -14.68 1.38 33.58
C ALA A 400 -14.46 2.85 33.22
N VAL A 401 -15.52 3.46 32.69
CA VAL A 401 -15.57 4.87 32.35
C VAL A 401 -16.68 5.51 33.17
N GLN A 402 -16.34 6.50 34.00
CA GLN A 402 -17.30 7.33 34.68
C GLN A 402 -17.31 8.73 34.06
N LEU A 403 -18.48 9.16 33.61
CA LEU A 403 -18.73 10.52 33.19
C LEU A 403 -19.31 11.33 34.35
N GLU A 404 -18.77 12.53 34.58
CA GLU A 404 -19.27 13.48 35.57
C GLU A 404 -19.57 14.83 34.90
N TYR A 405 -20.80 15.32 35.09
CA TYR A 405 -21.34 16.53 34.46
C TYR A 405 -22.45 17.15 35.32
N ASP A 406 -22.97 18.32 34.91
CA ASP A 406 -24.12 19.03 35.49
C ASP A 406 -24.12 19.07 37.03
N ASN A 407 -23.01 19.57 37.61
CA ASN A 407 -22.84 19.70 39.07
C ASN A 407 -23.00 18.39 39.86
N GLY A 408 -22.37 17.32 39.40
CA GLY A 408 -22.14 16.11 40.20
C GLY A 408 -22.94 14.88 39.77
N ILE A 409 -23.65 14.94 38.62
CA ILE A 409 -24.24 13.75 38.03
C ILE A 409 -23.11 12.83 37.57
N LYS A 410 -23.08 11.60 38.10
CA LYS A 410 -22.11 10.56 37.75
C LYS A 410 -22.82 9.44 37.00
N LYS A 411 -22.34 9.11 35.81
CA LYS A 411 -22.77 7.92 35.05
C LYS A 411 -21.59 7.02 34.77
N GLU A 412 -21.69 5.79 35.24
CA GLU A 412 -20.69 4.75 34.99
C GLU A 412 -21.10 3.88 33.82
N PHE A 413 -20.10 3.56 33.00
CA PHE A 413 -20.24 2.74 31.83
C PHE A 413 -19.09 1.74 31.81
N ASN A 414 -19.45 0.47 31.76
CA ASN A 414 -18.50 -0.58 31.44
C ASN A 414 -18.37 -0.57 29.92
N MET A 415 -17.17 -0.27 29.43
CA MET A 415 -16.87 -0.32 28.02
C MET A 415 -16.30 -1.69 27.70
N ARG A 416 -17.06 -2.49 26.95
CA ARG A 416 -16.54 -3.72 26.37
C ARG A 416 -15.97 -3.37 25.01
N SER A 417 -14.67 -3.10 24.95
CA SER A 417 -13.98 -3.17 23.67
C SER A 417 -13.50 -4.60 23.55
N ASP A 418 -14.31 -5.43 22.90
CA ASP A 418 -13.73 -6.65 22.36
C ASP A 418 -12.80 -6.28 21.20
N PHE A 419 -12.08 -7.28 20.76
CA PHE A 419 -11.15 -7.16 19.66
C PHE A 419 -11.81 -6.59 18.38
N ASP A 420 -13.13 -6.71 18.22
CA ASP A 420 -13.90 -6.40 17.01
C ASP A 420 -14.80 -5.16 17.12
N SER A 421 -14.88 -4.49 18.28
CA SER A 421 -15.71 -3.29 18.47
C SER A 421 -15.10 -2.17 19.31
N ASN A 422 -15.51 -0.92 19.02
CA ASN A 422 -15.22 0.26 19.84
C ASN A 422 -16.51 0.75 20.50
N GLY A 423 -16.39 1.32 21.70
CA GLY A 423 -17.47 2.05 22.36
C GLY A 423 -17.48 3.52 21.97
N ILE A 424 -18.67 4.12 21.80
CA ILE A 424 -18.83 5.55 21.55
C ILE A 424 -19.83 6.17 22.52
N ILE A 425 -19.49 7.33 23.06
CA ILE A 425 -20.44 8.16 23.80
C ILE A 425 -20.61 9.47 23.04
N LYS A 426 -21.86 9.75 22.67
CA LYS A 426 -22.29 11.00 22.02
C LYS A 426 -22.89 11.90 23.08
N VAL A 427 -22.33 13.11 23.21
CA VAL A 427 -22.71 14.09 24.23
C VAL A 427 -23.28 15.32 23.55
N PHE A 428 -24.56 15.57 23.77
CA PHE A 428 -25.24 16.75 23.24
C PHE A 428 -25.34 17.82 24.32
N HIS A 429 -24.66 18.95 24.09
CA HIS A 429 -24.72 20.11 24.99
C HIS A 429 -25.97 20.94 24.66
N LYS A 430 -26.97 20.92 25.54
CA LYS A 430 -28.16 21.79 25.49
C LYS A 430 -27.99 22.93 26.47
N ASP A 431 -28.32 24.15 26.06
CA ASP A 431 -28.58 25.19 27.05
C ASP A 431 -29.91 24.90 27.76
N ASP A 432 -29.98 25.20 29.05
CA ASP A 432 -31.25 25.41 29.78
C ASP A 432 -31.95 26.70 29.29
#